data_AF-A0A5B7DXM5-F1
#
_entry.id   AF-A0A5B7DXM5-F1
#
_cell.length_a   1.000
_cell.length_b   1.000
_cell.length_c   1.000
_cell.angle_alpha   90.00
_cell.angle_beta   90.00
_cell.angle_gamma   90.00
#
_symmetry.space_group_name_H-M   'P 1'
#
loop_
_entity.id
_entity.type
_entity.pdbx_description
1 polymer ?
#
loop_
_entity_poly.entity_id
_entity_poly.type
_entity_poly.pdbx_seq_one_letter_code
_entity_poly.pdbx_strand_id
1 'polypeptide(L)'
;MDAVDKKKGFMIFGMKEKKNPNKITREHEERELAKAVIKQVQDSTQEFDQEVEEVIRLRRYSEGGRRPMKVRMRSQVAVEEIMARKGKLADDVEHKNIWIKRDMNLEEREKEKVLRSEVKEKDKKRIEIEKNFYWRVLDMRLKKWYLRKK
;
A
#
# COMPACT_ATOMS: atom_id res chain seq x y z
N MET A 1 -3.94 -23.96 -3.23
CA MET A 1 -4.48 -22.58 -3.17
C MET A 1 -4.60 -22.09 -4.59
N ASP A 2 -5.82 -22.05 -5.10
CA ASP A 2 -6.11 -21.66 -6.48
C ASP A 2 -5.87 -20.16 -6.67
N ALA A 3 -5.65 -19.74 -7.92
CA ALA A 3 -5.44 -18.32 -8.26
C ALA A 3 -6.60 -17.42 -7.79
N VAL A 4 -7.81 -17.98 -7.68
CA VAL A 4 -9.03 -17.30 -7.20
C VAL A 4 -8.93 -16.95 -5.71
N ASP A 5 -8.38 -17.84 -4.88
CA ASP A 5 -8.27 -17.61 -3.43
C ASP A 5 -7.29 -16.49 -3.08
N LYS A 6 -6.28 -16.25 -3.93
CA LYS A 6 -5.30 -15.18 -3.71
C LYS A 6 -5.90 -13.79 -3.93
N LYS A 7 -6.83 -13.65 -4.88
CA LYS A 7 -7.52 -12.37 -5.15
C LYS A 7 -8.43 -11.94 -4.00
N LYS A 8 -8.85 -12.88 -3.16
CA LYS A 8 -9.64 -12.64 -1.95
C LYS A 8 -8.77 -12.31 -0.72
N GLY A 9 -7.46 -12.23 -0.88
CA GLY A 9 -6.51 -11.98 0.21
C GLY A 9 -5.81 -10.62 0.12
N PHE A 10 -5.52 -10.04 1.27
CA PHE A 10 -4.62 -8.90 1.39
C PHE A 10 -3.73 -9.00 2.64
N MET A 11 -2.70 -8.17 2.68
CA MET A 11 -1.74 -8.10 3.78
C MET A 11 -1.80 -6.74 4.47
N ILE A 12 -1.89 -6.77 5.80
CA ILE A 12 -1.77 -5.62 6.70
C ILE A 12 -0.37 -5.64 7.33
N PHE A 13 0.30 -4.50 7.33
CA PHE A 13 1.61 -4.33 7.93
C PHE A 13 1.59 -3.25 9.00
N GLY A 14 2.60 -3.27 9.87
CA GLY A 14 2.80 -2.22 10.89
C GLY A 14 2.06 -2.47 12.20
N MET A 15 1.12 -3.41 12.25
CA MET A 15 0.38 -3.74 13.47
C MET A 15 1.28 -4.41 14.52
N LYS A 16 1.30 -3.86 15.73
CA LYS A 16 2.04 -4.40 16.88
C LYS A 16 1.38 -5.69 17.39
N GLU A 17 2.18 -6.67 17.73
CA GLU A 17 1.72 -7.89 18.40
C GLU A 17 1.54 -7.64 19.89
N LYS A 18 0.37 -8.01 20.40
CA LYS A 18 0.08 -7.96 21.83
C LYS A 18 0.83 -9.10 22.52
N LYS A 19 1.29 -8.83 23.75
CA LYS A 19 1.89 -9.83 24.62
C LYS A 19 0.76 -10.64 25.25
N ASN A 20 0.37 -11.74 24.62
CA ASN A 20 -0.60 -12.68 25.17
C ASN A 20 -0.09 -14.12 25.04
N PRO A 21 0.11 -14.86 26.15
CA PRO A 21 0.62 -16.23 26.11
C PRO A 21 -0.40 -17.24 25.55
N ASN A 22 -1.71 -16.92 25.61
CA ASN A 22 -2.75 -17.84 25.15
C ASN A 22 -3.02 -17.65 23.65
N LYS A 23 -2.93 -18.76 22.90
CA LYS A 23 -3.05 -18.76 21.43
C LYS A 23 -4.45 -18.38 20.96
N ILE A 24 -5.50 -18.89 21.61
CA ILE A 24 -6.89 -18.69 21.18
C ILE A 24 -7.31 -17.23 21.36
N THR A 25 -7.01 -16.65 22.53
CA THR A 25 -7.31 -15.24 22.80
C THR A 25 -6.52 -14.33 21.88
N ARG A 26 -5.27 -14.67 21.56
CA ARG A 26 -4.45 -13.92 20.61
C ARG A 26 -5.05 -13.92 19.20
N GLU A 27 -5.50 -15.06 18.69
CA GLU A 27 -6.11 -15.15 17.36
C GLU A 27 -7.41 -14.33 17.29
N HIS A 28 -8.23 -14.36 18.35
CA HIS A 28 -9.42 -13.52 18.45
C HIS A 28 -9.07 -12.02 18.46
N GLU A 29 -8.10 -11.60 19.28
CA GLU A 29 -7.64 -10.21 19.33
C GLU A 29 -7.06 -9.74 17.99
N GLU A 30 -6.32 -10.58 17.29
CA GLU A 30 -5.78 -10.28 15.96
C GLU A 30 -6.88 -10.09 14.92
N ARG A 31 -7.94 -10.89 15.00
CA ARG A 31 -9.12 -10.74 14.14
C ARG A 31 -9.84 -9.42 14.41
N GLU A 32 -10.04 -9.06 15.67
CA GLU A 32 -10.69 -7.79 16.03
C GLU A 32 -9.85 -6.58 15.61
N LEU A 33 -8.52 -6.66 15.73
CA LEU A 33 -7.60 -5.64 15.22
C LEU A 33 -7.71 -5.47 13.70
N ALA A 34 -7.78 -6.58 12.95
CA ALA A 34 -7.96 -6.53 11.51
C ALA A 34 -9.30 -5.88 11.13
N LYS A 35 -10.39 -6.25 11.82
CA LYS A 35 -11.71 -5.64 11.63
C LYS A 35 -11.71 -4.14 11.93
N ALA A 36 -11.01 -3.70 12.97
CA ALA A 36 -10.91 -2.27 13.28
C ALA A 36 -10.24 -1.48 12.14
N VAL A 37 -9.15 -2.01 11.57
CA VAL A 37 -8.48 -1.39 10.42
C VAL A 37 -9.41 -1.35 9.19
N ILE A 38 -10.15 -2.44 8.96
CA ILE A 38 -11.11 -2.51 7.84
C ILE A 38 -12.25 -1.50 8.04
N LYS A 39 -12.78 -1.36 9.26
CA LYS A 39 -13.81 -0.38 9.60
C LYS A 39 -13.39 1.06 9.34
N GLN A 40 -12.11 1.40 9.50
CA GLN A 40 -11.61 2.74 9.17
C GLN A 40 -11.55 3.00 7.66
N VAL A 41 -11.32 1.95 6.85
CA VAL A 41 -11.35 2.06 5.39
C VAL A 41 -12.78 2.09 4.84
N GLN A 42 -13.71 1.55 5.62
CA GLN A 42 -15.12 1.40 5.29
C GLN A 42 -15.87 2.75 5.36
N ASP A 43 -16.83 2.96 4.45
CA ASP A 43 -17.84 4.00 4.60
C ASP A 43 -19.11 3.39 5.20
N SER A 44 -19.93 4.19 5.88
CA SER A 44 -21.08 3.78 6.71
C SER A 44 -22.14 2.88 6.06
N THR A 45 -22.00 2.51 4.79
CA THR A 45 -22.95 1.75 3.98
C THR A 45 -22.66 0.25 3.85
N GLN A 46 -21.44 -0.26 4.11
CA GLN A 46 -21.08 -1.63 3.67
C GLN A 46 -20.18 -2.40 4.65
N GLU A 47 -20.71 -3.41 5.35
CA GLU A 47 -20.06 -4.12 6.47
C GLU A 47 -18.99 -5.15 6.06
N PHE A 48 -17.79 -4.69 5.68
CA PHE A 48 -16.67 -5.56 5.32
C PHE A 48 -16.12 -6.39 6.49
N ASP A 49 -16.37 -5.99 7.73
CA ASP A 49 -15.91 -6.71 8.93
C ASP A 49 -16.54 -8.11 9.08
N GLN A 50 -17.74 -8.31 8.54
CA GLN A 50 -18.42 -9.62 8.50
C GLN A 50 -17.88 -10.53 7.39
N GLU A 51 -17.26 -9.95 6.37
CA GLU A 51 -16.68 -10.70 5.24
C GLU A 51 -15.30 -11.27 5.53
N VAL A 52 -14.71 -10.95 6.69
CA VAL A 52 -13.42 -11.50 7.11
C VAL A 52 -13.56 -12.97 7.48
N GLU A 53 -13.02 -13.84 6.63
CA GLU A 53 -13.03 -15.29 6.79
C GLU A 53 -11.91 -15.75 7.74
N GLU A 54 -10.68 -15.33 7.46
CA GLU A 54 -9.50 -15.83 8.17
C GLU A 54 -8.44 -14.74 8.31
N VAL A 55 -7.75 -14.71 9.46
CA VAL A 55 -6.67 -13.77 9.76
C VAL A 55 -5.49 -14.54 10.33
N ILE A 56 -4.33 -14.47 9.67
CA ILE A 56 -3.12 -15.20 10.05
C ILE A 56 -1.91 -14.26 10.07
N ARG A 57 -1.12 -14.26 11.15
CA ARG A 57 0.22 -13.63 11.14
C ARG A 57 1.24 -14.51 10.43
N LEU A 58 1.99 -13.91 9.52
CA LEU A 58 3.09 -14.57 8.83
C LEU A 58 4.34 -14.63 9.71
N ARG A 59 5.18 -15.67 9.54
CA ARG A 59 6.44 -15.95 10.29
C ARG A 59 6.22 -16.45 11.74
N ARG A 60 7.30 -16.74 12.46
CA ARG A 60 7.28 -17.16 13.88
C ARG A 60 6.97 -16.00 14.82
N TYR A 61 6.25 -16.27 15.90
CA TYR A 61 5.91 -15.28 16.93
C TYR A 61 7.15 -14.65 17.55
N SER A 62 7.10 -13.34 17.73
CA SER A 62 8.09 -12.57 18.46
C SER A 62 7.36 -11.52 19.29
N GLU A 63 7.61 -11.48 20.59
CA GLU A 63 6.95 -10.52 21.48
C GLU A 63 7.23 -9.07 21.06
N GLY A 64 6.18 -8.25 20.97
CA GLY A 64 6.28 -6.85 20.51
C GLY A 64 6.62 -6.70 19.02
N GLY A 65 6.65 -7.80 18.27
CA GLY A 65 6.89 -7.82 16.83
C GLY A 65 5.84 -7.06 16.03
N ARG A 66 6.16 -6.78 14.77
CA ARG A 66 5.24 -6.17 13.79
C ARG A 66 5.12 -7.06 12.56
N ARG A 67 4.82 -8.36 12.76
CA ARG A 67 4.75 -9.30 11.64
C ARG A 67 3.61 -8.94 10.70
N PRO A 68 3.74 -9.17 9.39
CA PRO A 68 2.63 -8.97 8.47
C PRO A 68 1.47 -9.90 8.82
N MET A 69 0.25 -9.37 8.73
CA MET A 69 -0.98 -10.12 8.92
C MET A 69 -1.63 -10.34 7.55
N LYS A 70 -1.93 -11.58 7.21
CA LYS A 70 -2.67 -11.97 6.02
C LYS A 70 -4.14 -12.12 6.39
N VAL A 71 -4.99 -11.39 5.67
CA VAL A 71 -6.45 -11.41 5.84
C VAL A 71 -7.06 -12.04 4.59
N ARG A 72 -7.94 -13.00 4.78
CA ARG A 72 -8.78 -13.59 3.73
C ARG A 72 -10.21 -13.10 3.89
N MET A 73 -10.76 -12.62 2.79
CA MET A 73 -12.14 -12.18 2.67
C MET A 73 -12.97 -13.23 1.95
N ARG A 74 -14.28 -13.22 2.17
CA ARG A 74 -15.24 -14.05 1.42
C ARG A 74 -15.37 -13.59 -0.03
N SER A 75 -15.49 -12.26 -0.23
CA SER A 75 -15.67 -11.64 -1.54
C SER A 75 -14.37 -11.05 -2.08
N GLN A 76 -14.15 -11.20 -3.39
CA GLN A 76 -13.09 -10.47 -4.09
C GLN A 76 -13.42 -8.97 -4.20
N VAL A 77 -14.70 -8.62 -4.37
CA VAL A 77 -15.16 -7.23 -4.56
C VAL A 77 -14.79 -6.40 -3.34
N ALA A 78 -15.00 -6.94 -2.13
CA ALA A 78 -14.63 -6.27 -0.89
C ALA A 78 -13.12 -5.95 -0.81
N VAL A 79 -12.26 -6.85 -1.28
CA VAL A 79 -10.80 -6.59 -1.31
C VAL A 79 -10.46 -5.46 -2.27
N GLU A 80 -11.11 -5.40 -3.43
CA GLU A 80 -10.89 -4.33 -4.41
C GLU A 80 -11.34 -2.97 -3.87
N GLU A 81 -12.48 -2.92 -3.19
CA GLU A 81 -12.99 -1.70 -2.55
C GLU A 81 -12.08 -1.23 -1.40
N ILE A 82 -11.63 -2.13 -0.53
CA ILE A 82 -10.64 -1.82 0.51
C ILE A 82 -9.35 -1.28 -0.11
N MET A 83 -8.87 -1.88 -1.21
CA MET A 83 -7.64 -1.45 -1.88
C MET A 83 -7.77 -0.07 -2.55
N ALA A 84 -8.95 0.27 -3.06
CA ALA A 84 -9.23 1.59 -3.61
C ALA A 84 -9.28 2.66 -2.51
N ARG A 85 -9.83 2.32 -1.33
CA ARG A 85 -10.07 3.26 -0.24
C ARG A 85 -8.99 3.29 0.85
N LYS A 86 -7.98 2.42 0.78
CA LYS A 86 -6.90 2.33 1.79
C LYS A 86 -6.14 3.63 2.06
N GLY A 87 -6.24 4.62 1.19
CA GLY A 87 -5.64 5.94 1.39
C GLY A 87 -6.16 6.65 2.64
N LYS A 88 -7.40 6.38 3.05
CA LYS A 88 -8.02 6.95 4.27
C LYS A 88 -7.26 6.62 5.55
N LEU A 89 -6.53 5.50 5.57
CA LEU A 89 -5.69 5.13 6.73
C LEU A 89 -4.56 6.11 7.01
N ALA A 90 -4.18 6.93 6.02
CA ALA A 90 -3.13 7.94 6.21
C ALA A 90 -3.62 9.14 7.04
N ASP A 91 -4.92 9.37 7.10
CA ASP A 91 -5.52 10.51 7.81
C ASP A 91 -5.66 10.23 9.32
N ASP A 92 -5.77 8.96 9.70
CA ASP A 92 -5.87 8.53 11.10
C ASP A 92 -4.54 8.60 11.85
N VAL A 93 -4.52 9.30 12.99
CA VAL A 93 -3.33 9.43 13.85
C VAL A 93 -2.90 8.08 14.45
N GLU A 94 -3.85 7.23 14.85
CA GLU A 94 -3.56 5.92 15.44
C GLU A 94 -3.08 4.89 14.40
N HIS A 95 -3.60 4.98 13.16
CA HIS A 95 -3.32 4.03 12.09
C HIS A 95 -2.26 4.50 11.09
N LYS A 96 -1.61 5.66 11.35
CA LYS A 96 -0.60 6.27 10.47
C LYS A 96 0.55 5.35 10.05
N ASN A 97 0.91 4.39 10.90
CA ASN A 97 2.00 3.44 10.65
C ASN A 97 1.54 2.12 10.02
N ILE A 98 0.26 1.98 9.71
CA ILE A 98 -0.34 0.78 9.15
C ILE A 98 -0.51 0.98 7.64
N TRP A 99 -0.19 -0.06 6.87
CA TRP A 99 -0.42 -0.05 5.43
C TRP A 99 -0.96 -1.37 4.92
N ILE A 100 -1.81 -1.28 3.91
CA ILE A 100 -2.45 -2.42 3.24
C ILE A 100 -1.85 -2.63 1.85
N LYS A 101 -1.49 -3.88 1.55
CA LYS A 101 -1.05 -4.33 0.23
C LYS A 101 -1.84 -5.55 -0.22
N ARG A 102 -1.96 -5.71 -1.54
CA ARG A 102 -2.52 -6.91 -2.15
C ARG A 102 -1.61 -8.11 -1.88
N ASP A 103 -2.21 -9.28 -1.70
CA ASP A 103 -1.47 -10.53 -1.59
C ASP A 103 -1.05 -11.01 -2.99
N MET A 104 0.18 -10.67 -3.40
CA MET A 104 0.73 -11.00 -4.72
C MET A 104 1.73 -12.15 -4.62
N ASN A 105 1.87 -12.92 -5.69
CA ASN A 105 2.93 -13.92 -5.81
C ASN A 105 4.32 -13.25 -5.86
N LEU A 106 5.38 -14.01 -5.57
CA LEU A 106 6.76 -13.52 -5.69
C LEU A 106 7.06 -13.00 -7.11
N GLU A 107 6.63 -13.73 -8.13
CA GLU A 107 6.83 -13.36 -9.53
C GLU A 107 6.08 -12.07 -9.92
N GLU A 108 4.82 -11.93 -9.49
CA GLU A 108 4.03 -10.71 -9.70
C GLU A 108 4.65 -9.51 -8.98
N ARG A 109 5.20 -9.74 -7.79
CA ARG A 109 5.90 -8.72 -6.99
C ARG A 109 7.20 -8.26 -7.65
N GLU A 110 7.92 -9.15 -8.32
CA GLU A 110 9.11 -8.80 -9.11
C GLU A 110 8.74 -7.99 -10.34
N LYS A 111 7.73 -8.42 -11.10
CA LYS A 111 7.19 -7.67 -12.24
C LYS A 111 6.77 -6.25 -11.84
N GLU A 112 6.07 -6.09 -10.71
CA GLU A 112 5.69 -4.77 -10.20
C GLU A 112 6.89 -3.89 -9.87
N LYS A 113 7.96 -4.45 -9.25
CA LYS A 113 9.19 -3.71 -8.95
C LYS A 113 9.87 -3.20 -10.22
N VAL A 114 9.98 -4.06 -11.24
CA VAL A 114 10.58 -3.72 -12.54
C VAL A 114 9.81 -2.57 -13.19
N LEU A 115 8.48 -2.68 -13.27
CA LEU A 115 7.63 -1.62 -13.81
C LEU A 115 7.79 -0.29 -13.06
N ARG A 116 7.88 -0.33 -11.72
CA ARG A 116 8.11 0.87 -10.90
C ARG A 116 9.47 1.52 -11.17
N SER A 117 10.54 0.74 -11.36
CA SER A 117 11.85 1.29 -11.72
C SER A 117 11.84 1.91 -13.12
N GLU A 118 11.21 1.24 -14.09
CA GLU A 118 11.10 1.76 -15.45
C GLU A 118 10.34 3.09 -15.51
N VAL A 119 9.22 3.20 -14.81
CA VAL A 119 8.45 4.46 -14.73
C VAL A 119 9.29 5.58 -14.11
N LYS A 120 10.00 5.31 -13.00
CA LYS A 120 10.89 6.30 -12.38
C LYS A 120 12.01 6.76 -13.31
N GLU A 121 12.57 5.86 -14.10
CA GLU A 121 13.59 6.24 -15.09
C GLU A 121 13.01 7.10 -16.21
N LYS A 122 11.82 6.75 -16.71
CA LYS A 122 11.12 7.56 -17.73
C LYS A 122 10.80 8.96 -17.22
N ASP A 123 10.32 9.09 -15.99
CA ASP A 123 10.05 10.40 -15.39
C ASP A 123 11.32 11.23 -15.21
N LYS A 124 12.44 10.62 -14.77
CA LYS A 124 13.74 11.32 -14.69
C LYS A 124 14.18 11.84 -16.05
N LYS A 125 14.11 11.00 -17.10
CA LYS A 125 14.46 11.40 -18.47
C LYS A 125 13.57 12.53 -18.97
N ARG A 126 12.26 12.49 -18.67
CA ARG A 126 11.32 13.57 -19.03
C ARG A 126 11.71 14.89 -18.36
N ILE A 127 11.98 14.88 -17.06
CA ILE A 127 12.41 16.07 -16.30
C ILE A 127 13.73 16.62 -16.88
N GLU A 128 14.66 15.76 -17.26
CA GLU A 128 15.94 16.17 -17.85
C GLU A 128 15.76 16.84 -19.23
N ILE A 129 14.86 16.31 -20.06
CA ILE A 129 14.49 16.93 -21.34
C ILE A 129 13.84 18.31 -21.12
N GLU A 130 12.92 18.42 -20.16
CA GLU A 130 12.26 19.70 -19.82
C GLU A 130 13.27 20.74 -19.31
N LYS A 131 14.22 20.33 -18.46
CA LYS A 131 15.33 21.19 -18.01
C LYS A 131 16.20 21.65 -19.17
N ASN A 132 16.59 20.74 -20.06
CA ASN A 132 17.41 21.07 -21.23
C ASN A 132 16.70 22.05 -22.18
N PHE A 133 15.39 21.89 -22.36
CA PHE A 133 14.57 22.83 -23.12
C PHE A 133 14.51 24.21 -22.45
N TYR A 134 14.27 24.26 -21.14
CA TYR A 134 14.23 25.50 -20.38
C TYR A 134 15.54 26.29 -20.47
N TRP A 135 16.69 25.61 -20.31
CA TRP A 135 18.01 26.24 -20.44
C TRP A 135 18.27 26.78 -21.85
N ARG A 136 17.88 26.04 -22.90
CA ARG A 136 17.99 26.53 -24.29
C ARG A 136 17.17 27.79 -24.55
N VAL A 137 15.93 27.85 -24.03
CA VAL A 137 15.06 29.02 -24.18
C VAL A 137 15.62 30.24 -23.42
N LEU A 138 16.11 30.03 -22.20
CA LEU A 138 16.77 31.08 -21.40
C LEU A 138 18.00 31.64 -22.12
N ASP A 139 18.87 30.76 -22.62
CA ASP A 139 20.09 31.15 -23.33
C ASP A 139 19.77 31.97 -24.60
N MET A 140 18.74 31.56 -25.36
CA MET A 140 18.25 32.34 -26.51
C MET A 140 17.69 33.73 -26.10
N ARG A 141 16.98 33.83 -24.97
CA ARG A 141 16.49 35.12 -24.44
C ARG A 141 17.65 36.03 -24.04
N LEU A 142 18.64 35.50 -23.32
CA LEU A 142 19.86 36.21 -22.92
C LEU A 142 20.63 36.73 -24.15
N LYS A 143 20.83 35.89 -25.15
CA LYS A 143 21.51 36.25 -26.41
C LYS A 143 20.79 37.39 -27.14
N LYS A 144 19.45 37.34 -27.24
CA LYS A 144 18.65 38.42 -27.84
C LYS A 144 18.76 39.73 -27.05
N TRP A 145 18.78 39.67 -25.73
CA TRP A 145 18.91 40.86 -24.88
C TRP A 145 20.27 41.56 -25.09
N TYR A 146 21.36 40.81 -25.15
CA TYR A 146 22.70 41.35 -25.41
C TYR A 146 22.80 42.05 -26.78
N LEU A 147 22.26 41.43 -27.83
CA LEU A 147 22.27 42.01 -29.18
C LEU A 147 21.42 43.28 -29.30
N ARG A 148 20.41 43.46 -28.44
CA ARG A 148 19.53 44.64 -28.44
C ARG A 148 20.10 45.81 -27.66
N LYS A 149 21.14 45.59 -26.85
CA LYS A 149 21.85 46.60 -26.07
C LYS A 149 23.02 47.25 -26.81
N LYS A 150 23.42 46.67 -27.96
CA LYS A 150 24.48 47.17 -28.83
C LYS A 150 23.87 47.96 -29.97
#